data_AF-E9I7X0-F1
#
_entry.id   AF-E9I7X0-F1
#
_cell.length_a   1.000
_cell.length_b   1.000
_cell.length_c   1.000
_cell.angle_alpha   90.00
_cell.angle_beta   90.00
_cell.angle_gamma   90.00
#
_symmetry.space_group_name_H-M   'P 1'
#
loop_
_entity.id
_entity.type
_entity.pdbx_description
1 polymer ?
#
loop_
_entity_poly.entity_id
_entity_poly.type
_entity_poly.pdbx_seq_one_letter_code
_entity_poly.pdbx_strand_id
1 'polypeptide(L)'
;MAAVVIGLLLLSEKSLLRSVVHVALVFAMLLLVLFTTHVAGLPPPPPSGDGLSLRDDTSQGGGGGGQGGQGNRQGGPDFQDEYDQSGAQTPVAVILLHDDYSPPGGTYYFRQDAFSRYNGRRLVGAQQRGIDEDVAPGYPSRSTPIPDSPETGAFRTTVETTVGMLADHPRPFGLESPIVFFPATNPDPARFRRVFRVRSASLTSDAWSLVGRRAGSPLWSPETIAHYTHGPDDPRYRALAEQIVAELPEEYREDPFAKALSITQWLGEHGTYSLRSRHAGATDPTADFLFGDVTGYC
;
A
#
# COMPACT_ATOMS: atom_id res chain seq x y z
N MET A 1 19.64 24.73 -1.78
CA MET A 1 20.32 25.90 -1.18
C MET A 1 21.81 25.96 -1.56
N ALA A 2 22.63 24.96 -1.25
CA ALA A 2 24.07 24.99 -1.56
C ALA A 2 24.42 25.12 -3.06
N ALA A 3 23.72 24.41 -3.95
CA ALA A 3 23.99 24.45 -5.39
C ALA A 3 23.71 25.83 -6.03
N VAL A 4 22.71 26.56 -5.52
CA VAL A 4 22.35 27.90 -6.01
C VAL A 4 23.38 28.95 -5.56
N VAL A 5 23.89 28.81 -4.33
CA VAL A 5 24.96 29.67 -3.79
C VAL A 5 26.26 29.46 -4.57
N ILE A 6 26.60 28.21 -4.91
CA ILE A 6 27.79 27.89 -5.73
C ILE A 6 27.62 28.41 -7.16
N GLY A 7 26.43 28.28 -7.76
CA GLY A 7 26.13 28.82 -9.08
C GLY A 7 26.25 30.34 -9.14
N LEU A 8 25.78 31.05 -8.12
CA LEU A 8 25.88 32.51 -8.02
C LEU A 8 27.31 33.00 -7.77
N LEU A 9 28.11 32.28 -6.98
CA LEU A 9 29.54 32.57 -6.78
C LEU A 9 30.36 32.40 -8.06
N LEU A 10 30.07 31.35 -8.85
CA LEU A 10 30.73 31.10 -10.12
C LEU A 10 30.35 32.13 -11.20
N LEU A 11 29.10 32.62 -11.18
CA LEU A 11 28.62 33.65 -12.11
C LEU A 11 29.13 35.07 -11.76
N SER A 12 29.50 35.35 -10.51
CA SER A 12 29.96 36.69 -10.09
C SER A 12 31.48 36.91 -10.16
N GLU A 13 32.28 35.89 -10.47
CA GLU A 13 33.75 35.96 -10.38
C GLU A 13 34.44 36.27 -11.71
N LYS A 14 35.21 37.37 -11.75
CA LYS A 14 35.98 37.83 -12.92
C LYS A 14 37.39 37.23 -13.05
N SER A 15 37.83 36.41 -12.10
CA SER A 15 39.20 35.86 -12.09
C SER A 15 39.21 34.34 -12.26
N LEU A 16 39.78 33.87 -13.37
CA LEU A 16 39.97 32.46 -13.71
C LEU A 16 40.59 31.62 -12.58
N LEU A 17 41.54 32.19 -11.83
CA LEU A 17 42.22 31.49 -10.73
C LEU A 17 41.26 31.07 -9.60
N ARG A 18 40.29 31.91 -9.25
CA ARG A 18 39.32 31.62 -8.18
C ARG A 18 38.27 30.61 -8.62
N SER A 19 37.84 30.67 -9.88
CA SER A 19 36.95 29.67 -10.46
C SER A 19 37.58 28.27 -10.43
N VAL A 20 38.88 28.14 -10.74
CA VAL A 20 39.62 26.88 -10.63
C VAL A 20 39.63 26.36 -9.18
N VAL A 21 39.82 27.23 -8.20
CA VAL A 21 39.77 26.86 -6.77
C VAL A 21 38.38 26.36 -6.36
N HIS A 22 37.31 27.02 -6.81
CA HIS A 22 35.94 26.61 -6.48
C HIS A 22 35.60 25.24 -7.10
N VAL A 23 36.00 25.01 -8.35
CA VAL A 23 35.82 23.71 -9.02
C VAL A 23 36.63 22.62 -8.31
N ALA A 24 37.88 22.91 -7.93
CA ALA A 24 38.71 21.97 -7.18
C ALA A 24 38.11 21.63 -5.81
N LEU A 25 37.51 22.62 -5.13
CA LEU A 25 36.86 22.43 -3.83
C LEU A 25 35.58 21.60 -3.94
N VAL A 26 34.75 21.84 -4.96
CA VAL A 26 33.56 21.00 -5.26
C VAL A 26 33.99 19.58 -5.61
N PHE A 27 35.03 19.41 -6.41
CA PHE A 27 35.57 18.10 -6.77
C PHE A 27 36.12 17.35 -5.54
N ALA A 28 36.85 18.03 -4.66
CA ALA A 28 37.33 17.46 -3.41
C ALA A 28 36.18 17.08 -2.48
N MET A 29 35.12 17.88 -2.42
CA MET A 29 33.93 17.59 -1.61
C MET A 29 33.17 16.38 -2.17
N LEU A 30 33.05 16.26 -3.50
CA LEU A 30 32.49 15.08 -4.17
C LEU A 30 33.33 13.83 -3.91
N LEU A 31 34.66 13.92 -4.01
CA LEU A 31 35.56 12.81 -3.67
C LEU A 31 35.43 12.40 -2.20
N LEU A 32 35.27 13.36 -1.29
CA LEU A 32 35.03 13.07 0.12
C LEU A 32 33.70 12.35 0.33
N VAL A 33 32.63 12.77 -0.34
CA VAL A 33 31.33 12.09 -0.29
C VAL A 33 31.43 10.68 -0.87
N LEU A 34 32.09 10.50 -2.01
CA LEU A 34 32.30 9.17 -2.62
C LEU A 34 33.15 8.26 -1.74
N PHE A 35 34.23 8.79 -1.14
CA PHE A 35 35.08 8.02 -0.23
C PHE A 35 34.35 7.64 1.05
N THR A 36 33.61 8.58 1.66
CA THR A 36 32.83 8.31 2.88
C THR A 36 31.70 7.32 2.62
N THR A 37 30.99 7.43 1.50
CA THR A 37 29.95 6.46 1.13
C THR A 37 30.50 5.08 0.77
N HIS A 38 31.72 5.00 0.21
CA HIS A 38 32.40 3.74 -0.06
C HIS A 38 32.94 3.07 1.22
N VAL A 39 33.47 3.84 2.17
CA VAL A 39 34.12 3.31 3.39
C VAL A 39 33.13 3.07 4.53
N ALA A 40 32.19 3.98 4.74
CA ALA A 40 31.24 3.93 5.87
C ALA A 40 29.84 3.42 5.47
N GLY A 41 29.58 3.22 4.17
CA GLY A 41 28.22 3.01 3.67
C GLY A 41 27.40 4.31 3.70
N LEU A 42 26.19 4.29 3.14
CA LEU A 42 25.23 5.38 3.42
C LEU A 42 24.72 5.18 4.85
N PRO A 43 24.41 6.27 5.58
CA PRO A 43 23.82 6.14 6.90
C PRO A 43 22.56 5.27 6.83
N PRO A 44 22.33 4.39 7.81
CA PRO A 44 21.10 3.61 7.85
C PRO A 44 19.92 4.59 7.86
N PRO A 45 18.81 4.25 7.18
CA PRO A 45 17.60 5.05 7.31
C PRO A 45 17.24 5.14 8.79
N PRO A 46 16.68 6.29 9.24
CA PRO A 46 16.19 6.40 10.60
C PRO A 46 15.23 5.23 10.91
N PRO A 47 15.12 4.80 12.18
CA PRO A 47 14.09 3.82 12.53
C PRO A 47 12.73 4.34 12.05
N SER A 48 12.04 3.51 11.29
CA SER A 48 10.74 3.85 10.73
C SER A 48 9.75 4.22 11.82
N GLY A 49 9.20 5.43 11.74
CA GLY A 49 7.94 5.73 12.41
C GLY A 49 6.84 4.82 11.87
N ASP A 50 5.82 4.58 12.70
CA ASP A 50 4.65 3.75 12.43
C ASP A 50 4.04 4.12 11.05
N GLY A 51 4.45 3.40 10.00
CA GLY A 51 3.74 3.40 8.72
C GLY A 51 2.31 2.91 8.94
N LEU A 52 1.39 3.26 8.02
CA LEU A 52 -0.05 2.96 8.08
C LEU A 52 -0.30 1.76 8.98
N SER A 53 -0.87 2.02 10.16
CA SER A 53 -0.89 1.21 11.38
C SER A 53 -1.53 -0.18 11.20
N LEU A 54 -0.90 -1.01 10.39
CA LEU A 54 -1.03 -2.46 10.36
C LEU A 54 -0.19 -3.01 11.52
N ARG A 55 -0.55 -2.60 12.74
CA ARG A 55 0.03 -3.10 13.97
C ARG A 55 -0.28 -4.59 14.07
N ASP A 56 0.75 -5.42 14.24
CA ASP A 56 0.60 -6.62 15.06
C ASP A 56 0.60 -6.11 16.51
N ASP A 57 -0.43 -6.44 17.29
CA ASP A 57 -0.59 -6.10 18.72
C ASP A 57 0.57 -6.63 19.58
N THR A 58 1.73 -5.98 19.49
CA THR A 58 2.91 -6.27 20.32
C THR A 58 3.56 -4.97 20.77
N SER A 59 2.81 -4.14 21.49
CA SER A 59 3.43 -3.18 22.41
C SER A 59 3.35 -3.69 23.85
N GLN A 60 4.55 -3.89 24.40
CA GLN A 60 4.90 -3.96 25.83
C GLN A 60 4.44 -5.18 26.65
N GLY A 61 5.30 -6.21 26.65
CA GLY A 61 5.41 -7.19 27.72
C GLY A 61 6.80 -7.81 27.68
N GLY A 62 7.62 -7.60 28.71
CA GLY A 62 9.02 -8.00 28.75
C GLY A 62 9.25 -9.51 28.66
N GLY A 63 10.41 -9.88 28.10
CA GLY A 63 11.19 -11.10 28.38
C GLY A 63 10.48 -12.44 28.22
N GLY A 64 10.78 -13.18 27.14
CA GLY A 64 10.45 -14.61 27.07
C GLY A 64 10.78 -15.20 25.70
N GLY A 65 11.56 -16.28 25.70
CA GLY A 65 12.14 -16.88 24.50
C GLY A 65 11.17 -17.57 23.55
N GLY A 66 11.64 -17.67 22.30
CA GLY A 66 11.24 -18.52 21.18
C GLY A 66 9.95 -19.36 21.24
N GLN A 67 9.05 -19.07 20.31
CA GLN A 67 8.50 -20.07 19.37
C GLN A 67 7.79 -19.31 18.23
N GLY A 68 7.98 -19.76 16.99
CA GLY A 68 7.35 -19.18 15.81
C GLY A 68 5.83 -19.23 15.91
N GLY A 69 5.22 -18.09 16.18
CA GLY A 69 3.77 -17.90 16.22
C GLY A 69 3.26 -17.35 14.90
N GLN A 70 2.23 -17.97 14.35
CA GLN A 70 1.43 -17.45 13.24
C GLN A 70 0.95 -16.04 13.60
N GLY A 71 1.37 -15.03 12.83
CA GLY A 71 0.95 -13.64 13.00
C GLY A 71 -0.58 -13.54 13.04
N ASN A 72 -1.10 -12.89 14.06
CA ASN A 72 -2.50 -12.94 14.43
C ASN A 72 -3.34 -12.22 13.37
N ARG A 73 -4.04 -12.94 12.48
CA ARG A 73 -4.98 -12.39 11.46
C ARG A 73 -6.20 -11.68 12.07
N GLN A 74 -6.19 -11.39 13.36
CA GLN A 74 -7.38 -11.02 14.13
C GLN A 74 -7.65 -9.51 14.18
N GLY A 75 -6.68 -8.64 13.84
CA GLY A 75 -6.84 -7.19 13.89
C GLY A 75 -6.71 -6.52 12.52
N GLY A 76 -7.75 -5.79 12.10
CA GLY A 76 -7.64 -4.74 11.07
C GLY A 76 -7.27 -3.38 11.68
N PRO A 77 -6.89 -2.39 10.86
CA PRO A 77 -6.39 -1.09 11.33
C PRO A 77 -7.44 -0.38 12.20
N ASP A 78 -7.00 0.19 13.32
CA ASP A 78 -7.84 1.05 14.15
C ASP A 78 -8.03 2.42 13.49
N PHE A 79 -9.26 2.93 13.54
CA PHE A 79 -9.52 4.32 13.17
C PHE A 79 -8.86 5.26 14.18
N GLN A 80 -8.24 6.32 13.66
CA GLN A 80 -7.65 7.40 14.45
C GLN A 80 -8.20 8.71 13.92
N ASP A 81 -8.47 9.66 14.80
CA ASP A 81 -9.01 10.97 14.39
C ASP A 81 -7.89 11.91 13.91
N GLU A 82 -6.65 11.69 14.33
CA GLU A 82 -5.51 12.49 13.90
C GLU A 82 -4.35 11.57 13.50
N TYR A 83 -3.95 11.65 12.23
CA TYR A 83 -2.76 10.98 11.75
C TYR A 83 -1.54 11.89 11.90
N ASP A 84 -0.61 11.51 12.77
CA ASP A 84 0.59 12.31 13.03
C ASP A 84 1.60 12.19 11.87
N GLN A 85 1.80 13.30 11.16
CA GLN A 85 2.84 13.42 10.12
C GLN A 85 4.17 13.97 10.65
N SER A 86 4.28 14.27 11.94
CA SER A 86 5.49 14.83 12.55
C SER A 86 6.63 13.81 12.64
N GLY A 87 6.33 12.51 12.51
CA GLY A 87 7.30 11.44 12.32
C GLY A 87 7.97 11.54 10.95
N ALA A 88 9.31 11.47 10.93
CA ALA A 88 10.09 11.45 9.69
C ALA A 88 9.54 10.38 8.74
N GLN A 89 9.10 10.79 7.54
CA GLN A 89 8.68 9.89 6.47
C GLN A 89 9.82 8.95 6.13
N THR A 90 9.82 7.79 6.76
CA THR A 90 10.91 6.84 6.66
C THR A 90 10.58 5.89 5.53
N PRO A 91 11.45 5.78 4.51
CA PRO A 91 11.25 4.83 3.43
C PRO A 91 11.18 3.40 3.98
N VAL A 92 10.10 2.67 3.66
CA VAL A 92 9.89 1.29 4.11
C VAL A 92 10.64 0.30 3.22
N ALA A 93 10.68 0.55 1.91
CA ALA A 93 11.33 -0.32 0.93
C ALA A 93 11.77 0.43 -0.33
N VAL A 94 12.72 -0.16 -1.05
CA VAL A 94 13.02 0.15 -2.45
C VAL A 94 12.46 -0.97 -3.30
N ILE A 95 11.76 -0.62 -4.37
CA ILE A 95 11.12 -1.58 -5.26
C ILE A 95 11.66 -1.35 -6.66
N LEU A 96 12.28 -2.38 -7.23
CA LEU A 96 12.72 -2.40 -8.61
C LEU A 96 11.68 -3.13 -9.45
N LEU A 97 11.11 -2.44 -10.44
CA LEU A 97 10.31 -3.05 -11.49
C LEU A 97 11.27 -3.58 -12.58
N HIS A 98 11.05 -4.80 -13.02
CA HIS A 98 11.87 -5.44 -14.07
C HIS A 98 11.32 -5.18 -15.48
N ASP A 99 10.11 -4.65 -15.56
CA ASP A 99 9.38 -4.35 -16.79
C ASP A 99 8.87 -2.90 -16.76
N ASP A 100 8.69 -2.32 -17.94
CA ASP A 100 8.02 -1.03 -18.10
C ASP A 100 6.52 -1.21 -17.83
N TYR A 101 6.13 -1.06 -16.56
CA TYR A 101 4.74 -1.08 -16.14
C TYR A 101 4.33 0.29 -15.62
N SER A 102 3.19 0.77 -16.08
CA SER A 102 2.50 1.93 -15.52
C SER A 102 1.04 1.58 -15.31
N PRO A 103 0.51 1.67 -14.07
CA PRO A 103 -0.86 1.33 -13.79
C PRO A 103 -1.82 2.28 -14.52
N PRO A 104 -2.93 1.79 -15.10
CA PRO A 104 -3.90 2.64 -15.81
C PRO A 104 -4.43 3.81 -14.98
N GLY A 105 -4.57 3.61 -13.65
CA GLY A 105 -4.98 4.65 -12.70
C GLY A 105 -3.85 5.54 -12.17
N GLY A 106 -2.62 5.41 -12.68
CA GLY A 106 -1.46 6.22 -12.30
C GLY A 106 -0.88 5.97 -10.90
N THR A 107 -1.50 5.08 -10.10
CA THR A 107 -1.08 4.78 -8.72
C THR A 107 -0.62 3.33 -8.59
N TYR A 108 0.55 3.12 -8.00
CA TYR A 108 1.06 1.78 -7.68
C TYR A 108 0.49 1.31 -6.34
N TYR A 109 -0.38 0.29 -6.39
CA TYR A 109 -0.92 -0.34 -5.18
C TYR A 109 -0.10 -1.57 -4.81
N PHE A 110 0.45 -1.61 -3.60
CA PHE A 110 1.16 -2.76 -3.06
C PHE A 110 0.29 -3.49 -2.04
N ARG A 111 -0.21 -4.66 -2.43
CA ARG A 111 -1.09 -5.49 -1.61
C ARG A 111 -0.27 -6.32 -0.63
N GLN A 112 -0.63 -6.20 0.64
CA GLN A 112 -0.04 -6.94 1.75
C GLN A 112 -1.03 -7.91 2.40
N ASP A 113 -2.24 -7.43 2.66
CA ASP A 113 -3.25 -8.15 3.44
C ASP A 113 -4.65 -7.89 2.89
N ALA A 114 -5.65 -8.57 3.45
CA ALA A 114 -7.07 -8.38 3.12
C ALA A 114 -7.93 -8.40 4.39
N PHE A 115 -8.81 -7.41 4.50
CA PHE A 115 -9.79 -7.30 5.58
C PHE A 115 -11.20 -7.36 4.97
N SER A 116 -11.82 -8.53 5.02
CA SER A 116 -13.05 -8.81 4.27
C SER A 116 -14.31 -8.88 5.13
N ARG A 117 -14.20 -8.78 6.46
CA ARG A 117 -15.34 -8.84 7.37
C ARG A 117 -15.55 -7.52 8.09
N TYR A 118 -16.72 -6.93 7.97
CA TYR A 118 -17.13 -5.80 8.82
C TYR A 118 -17.60 -6.30 10.19
N ASN A 119 -17.05 -5.76 11.28
CA ASN A 119 -17.41 -6.17 12.64
C ASN A 119 -18.35 -5.19 13.37
N GLY A 120 -19.02 -4.29 12.63
CA GLY A 120 -19.84 -3.21 13.19
C GLY A 120 -19.06 -1.95 13.57
N ARG A 121 -17.72 -1.98 13.45
CA ARG A 121 -16.87 -0.81 13.65
C ARG A 121 -15.91 -0.60 12.49
N ARG A 122 -15.25 -1.67 12.04
CA ARG A 122 -14.21 -1.65 11.00
C ARG A 122 -14.15 -2.96 10.23
N LEU A 123 -13.39 -2.97 9.15
CA LEU A 123 -13.00 -4.21 8.49
C LEU A 123 -11.92 -4.94 9.29
N VAL A 124 -12.05 -6.26 9.37
CA VAL A 124 -11.09 -7.17 10.02
C VAL A 124 -10.85 -8.39 9.12
N GLY A 125 -9.78 -9.13 9.42
CA GLY A 125 -9.43 -10.34 8.67
C GLY A 125 -10.45 -11.45 8.86
N ALA A 126 -10.61 -12.29 7.83
CA ALA A 126 -11.44 -13.48 7.93
C ALA A 126 -10.87 -14.52 8.91
N GLN A 127 -11.76 -15.20 9.63
CA GLN A 127 -11.40 -16.30 10.55
C GLN A 127 -11.60 -17.68 9.90
N GLN A 128 -12.32 -17.74 8.79
CA GLN A 128 -12.65 -18.96 8.08
C GLN A 128 -11.50 -19.35 7.14
N ARG A 129 -11.24 -20.65 7.01
CA ARG A 129 -10.32 -21.17 5.98
C ARG A 129 -10.96 -21.01 4.60
N GLY A 130 -10.14 -20.77 3.58
CA GLY A 130 -10.59 -20.55 2.20
C GLY A 130 -11.04 -19.11 1.90
N ILE A 131 -10.87 -18.17 2.84
CA ILE A 131 -11.19 -16.75 2.67
C ILE A 131 -9.91 -15.95 2.86
N ASP A 132 -9.69 -14.95 2.00
CA ASP A 132 -8.51 -14.07 2.02
C ASP A 132 -7.19 -14.85 1.94
N GLU A 133 -7.18 -15.96 1.19
CA GLU A 133 -5.98 -16.78 0.98
C GLU A 133 -5.09 -16.26 -0.15
N ASP A 134 -5.55 -15.24 -0.87
CA ASP A 134 -4.86 -14.57 -1.98
C ASP A 134 -3.83 -13.51 -1.52
N VAL A 135 -3.29 -13.69 -0.31
CA VAL A 135 -2.21 -12.87 0.27
C VAL A 135 -1.07 -13.74 0.80
N ALA A 136 0.12 -13.17 0.91
CA ALA A 136 1.29 -13.93 1.35
C ALA A 136 1.19 -14.34 2.83
N PRO A 137 1.41 -15.63 3.17
CA PRO A 137 1.35 -16.08 4.57
C PRO A 137 2.55 -15.61 5.41
N GLY A 138 3.59 -15.09 4.77
CA GLY A 138 4.83 -14.61 5.39
C GLY A 138 5.95 -14.46 4.35
N TYR A 139 7.13 -14.01 4.80
CA TYR A 139 8.27 -13.84 3.92
C TYR A 139 8.72 -15.17 3.29
N PRO A 140 9.03 -15.20 1.98
CA PRO A 140 9.37 -16.44 1.29
C PRO A 140 10.75 -16.95 1.70
N SER A 141 10.81 -18.20 2.18
CA SER A 141 12.06 -18.98 2.30
C SER A 141 12.26 -19.94 1.11
N ARG A 142 11.20 -20.14 0.33
CA ARG A 142 11.13 -20.88 -0.93
C ARG A 142 10.10 -20.21 -1.83
N SER A 143 10.07 -20.59 -3.11
CA SER A 143 9.00 -20.16 -4.01
C SER A 143 7.64 -20.47 -3.40
N THR A 144 6.82 -19.45 -3.22
CA THR A 144 5.53 -19.52 -2.51
C THR A 144 4.45 -18.97 -3.44
N PRO A 145 3.71 -19.83 -4.15
CA PRO A 145 2.59 -19.41 -4.97
C PRO A 145 1.44 -18.90 -4.11
N ILE A 146 0.70 -17.92 -4.63
CA ILE A 146 -0.50 -17.37 -4.02
C ILE A 146 -1.72 -18.08 -4.65
N PRO A 147 -2.58 -18.73 -3.85
CA PRO A 147 -3.82 -19.33 -4.34
C PRO A 147 -4.71 -18.31 -5.04
N ASP A 148 -5.50 -18.79 -6.01
CA ASP A 148 -6.56 -18.02 -6.68
C ASP A 148 -6.11 -16.66 -7.28
N SER A 149 -4.81 -16.51 -7.56
CA SER A 149 -4.29 -15.32 -8.24
C SER A 149 -4.95 -15.18 -9.63
N PRO A 150 -5.32 -13.96 -10.06
CA PRO A 150 -5.99 -13.77 -11.34
C PRO A 150 -5.08 -14.17 -12.50
N GLU A 151 -5.70 -14.69 -13.57
CA GLU A 151 -4.98 -15.02 -14.79
C GLU A 151 -4.43 -13.75 -15.48
N THR A 152 -3.24 -13.87 -16.05
CA THR A 152 -2.69 -12.87 -16.97
C THR A 152 -3.29 -13.03 -18.36
N GLY A 153 -3.52 -11.95 -19.09
CA GLY A 153 -4.15 -12.00 -20.41
C GLY A 153 -4.62 -10.63 -20.87
N ALA A 154 -5.82 -10.59 -21.47
CA ALA A 154 -6.33 -9.37 -22.13
C ALA A 154 -6.38 -8.11 -21.23
N PHE A 155 -6.55 -8.28 -19.91
CA PHE A 155 -6.70 -7.17 -18.96
C PHE A 155 -5.54 -7.04 -17.96
N ARG A 156 -4.59 -7.99 -17.99
CA ARG A 156 -3.53 -8.11 -16.97
C ARG A 156 -2.23 -8.58 -17.60
N THR A 157 -1.12 -7.98 -17.18
CA THR A 157 0.22 -8.44 -17.57
C THR A 157 0.97 -9.00 -16.36
N THR A 158 1.98 -9.82 -16.64
CA THR A 158 2.95 -10.19 -15.61
C THR A 158 3.90 -9.02 -15.37
N VAL A 159 4.11 -8.67 -14.11
CA VAL A 159 5.15 -7.71 -13.69
C VAL A 159 6.01 -8.38 -12.64
N GLU A 160 7.32 -8.45 -12.88
CA GLU A 160 8.28 -8.91 -11.88
C GLU A 160 8.87 -7.72 -11.10
N THR A 161 8.92 -7.85 -9.78
CA THR A 161 9.49 -6.85 -8.88
C THR A 161 10.52 -7.48 -7.95
N THR A 162 11.57 -6.71 -7.61
CA THR A 162 12.45 -7.00 -6.48
C THR A 162 12.22 -5.98 -5.40
N VAL A 163 11.91 -6.45 -4.19
CA VAL A 163 11.63 -5.61 -3.03
C VAL A 163 12.80 -5.73 -2.05
N GLY A 164 13.47 -4.62 -1.81
CA GLY A 164 14.48 -4.46 -0.76
C GLY A 164 13.90 -3.68 0.41
N MET A 165 13.62 -4.36 1.52
CA MET A 165 13.07 -3.75 2.73
C MET A 165 14.15 -2.94 3.45
N LEU A 166 13.88 -1.66 3.70
CA LEU A 166 14.75 -0.74 4.45
C LEU A 166 14.41 -0.74 5.95
N ALA A 167 13.16 -1.05 6.27
CA ALA A 167 12.65 -1.18 7.63
C ALA A 167 12.18 -2.61 7.92
N ASP A 168 12.06 -2.94 9.20
CA ASP A 168 11.31 -4.12 9.60
C ASP A 168 9.83 -3.91 9.28
N HIS A 169 9.20 -4.98 8.80
CA HIS A 169 7.84 -4.96 8.34
C HIS A 169 7.24 -6.35 8.54
N PRO A 170 5.97 -6.47 8.96
CA PRO A 170 5.44 -7.74 9.46
C PRO A 170 5.26 -8.80 8.37
N ARG A 171 4.94 -8.39 7.15
CA ARG A 171 4.64 -9.29 6.01
C ARG A 171 5.22 -8.77 4.70
N PRO A 172 5.52 -9.65 3.72
CA PRO A 172 5.84 -9.18 2.38
C PRO A 172 4.60 -8.62 1.69
N PHE A 173 4.81 -7.78 0.70
CA PHE A 173 3.78 -7.22 -0.16
C PHE A 173 4.21 -7.32 -1.62
N GLY A 174 3.25 -7.27 -2.53
CA GLY A 174 3.49 -7.29 -3.97
C GLY A 174 2.60 -6.32 -4.70
N LEU A 175 2.93 -6.05 -5.96
CA LEU A 175 2.14 -5.15 -6.79
C LEU A 175 0.75 -5.75 -7.05
N GLU A 176 -0.30 -5.01 -6.72
CA GLU A 176 -1.74 -5.26 -6.95
C GLU A 176 -2.22 -6.70 -6.69
N SER A 177 -2.02 -7.63 -7.63
CA SER A 177 -2.38 -9.05 -7.49
C SER A 177 -1.15 -9.96 -7.59
N PRO A 178 -0.49 -10.32 -6.46
CA PRO A 178 0.64 -11.24 -6.46
C PRO A 178 0.26 -12.65 -6.90
N ILE A 179 1.11 -13.27 -7.74
CA ILE A 179 0.99 -14.68 -8.19
C ILE A 179 1.92 -15.58 -7.38
N VAL A 180 3.15 -15.12 -7.14
CA VAL A 180 4.18 -15.92 -6.47
C VAL A 180 5.28 -15.04 -5.88
N PHE A 181 5.71 -15.40 -4.68
CA PHE A 181 6.82 -14.80 -3.97
C PHE A 181 8.04 -15.71 -4.02
N PHE A 182 9.23 -15.14 -4.26
CA PHE A 182 10.50 -15.88 -4.30
C PHE A 182 11.47 -15.33 -3.25
N PRO A 183 12.25 -16.19 -2.56
CA PRO A 183 13.38 -15.73 -1.79
C PRO A 183 14.41 -15.09 -2.74
N ALA A 184 15.14 -14.08 -2.24
CA ALA A 184 16.24 -13.48 -2.95
C ALA A 184 17.43 -13.28 -2.00
N THR A 185 18.64 -13.43 -2.52
CA THR A 185 19.85 -13.12 -1.76
C THR A 185 19.90 -11.62 -1.48
N ASN A 186 20.13 -11.26 -0.22
CA ASN A 186 20.33 -9.87 0.15
C ASN A 186 21.71 -9.40 -0.31
N PRO A 187 21.82 -8.47 -1.28
CA PRO A 187 23.10 -8.03 -1.81
C PRO A 187 23.84 -7.09 -0.85
N ASP A 188 23.13 -6.45 0.09
CA ASP A 188 23.72 -5.54 1.08
C ASP A 188 22.95 -5.63 2.41
N PRO A 189 23.34 -6.57 3.30
CA PRO A 189 22.72 -6.74 4.61
C PRO A 189 22.90 -5.55 5.57
N ALA A 190 23.82 -4.62 5.28
CA ALA A 190 23.95 -3.39 6.07
C ALA A 190 22.84 -2.39 5.74
N ARG A 191 22.23 -2.50 4.55
CA ARG A 191 21.15 -1.61 4.08
C ARG A 191 19.78 -2.23 4.15
N PHE A 192 19.64 -3.44 3.62
CA PHE A 192 18.34 -4.08 3.49
C PHE A 192 18.14 -5.08 4.62
N ARG A 193 17.00 -4.99 5.30
CA ARG A 193 16.59 -5.98 6.31
C ARG A 193 16.23 -7.31 5.68
N ARG A 194 15.52 -7.26 4.54
CA ARG A 194 15.06 -8.42 3.77
C ARG A 194 15.03 -8.08 2.28
N VAL A 195 15.27 -9.07 1.43
CA VAL A 195 15.10 -8.94 -0.02
C VAL A 195 14.31 -10.13 -0.55
N PHE A 196 13.32 -9.87 -1.40
CA PHE A 196 12.52 -10.90 -2.04
C PHE A 196 12.08 -10.44 -3.43
N ARG A 197 11.63 -11.38 -4.25
CA ARG A 197 11.02 -11.07 -5.54
C ARG A 197 9.55 -11.44 -5.54
N VAL A 198 8.77 -10.71 -6.32
CA VAL A 198 7.34 -10.98 -6.49
C VAL A 198 7.01 -10.91 -7.97
N ARG A 199 6.26 -11.90 -8.44
CA ARG A 199 5.61 -11.84 -9.73
C ARG A 199 4.13 -11.56 -9.51
N SER A 200 3.60 -10.55 -10.17
CA SER A 200 2.21 -10.10 -10.04
C SER A 200 1.48 -10.10 -11.38
N ALA A 201 0.18 -10.39 -11.34
CA ALA A 201 -0.73 -10.24 -12.46
C ALA A 201 -1.34 -8.83 -12.45
N SER A 202 -0.59 -7.81 -12.84
CA SER A 202 -0.99 -6.41 -12.67
C SER A 202 -1.97 -5.95 -13.75
N LEU A 203 -2.97 -5.14 -13.37
CA LEU A 203 -3.99 -4.62 -14.29
C LEU A 203 -3.39 -3.71 -15.36
N THR A 204 -3.78 -3.93 -16.62
CA THR A 204 -3.43 -3.09 -17.79
C THR A 204 -4.64 -2.46 -18.46
N SER A 205 -5.85 -2.93 -18.15
CA SER A 205 -7.08 -2.40 -18.71
C SER A 205 -7.51 -1.10 -18.04
N ASP A 206 -8.11 -0.21 -18.83
CA ASP A 206 -8.83 0.93 -18.28
C ASP A 206 -10.11 0.50 -17.55
N ALA A 207 -10.72 1.42 -16.81
CA ALA A 207 -11.92 1.15 -16.01
C ALA A 207 -13.12 0.73 -16.88
N TRP A 208 -13.31 1.33 -18.06
CA TRP A 208 -14.48 1.03 -18.90
C TRP A 208 -14.43 -0.39 -19.47
N SER A 209 -13.22 -0.90 -19.71
CA SER A 209 -13.01 -2.29 -20.11
C SER A 209 -13.48 -3.32 -19.06
N LEU A 210 -13.76 -2.90 -17.82
CA LEU A 210 -14.27 -3.76 -16.75
C LEU A 210 -15.81 -3.77 -16.65
N VAL A 211 -16.50 -2.84 -17.32
CA VAL A 211 -17.97 -2.84 -17.41
C VAL A 211 -18.43 -4.05 -18.22
N GLY A 212 -19.52 -4.68 -17.79
CA GLY A 212 -20.08 -5.91 -18.35
C GLY A 212 -19.39 -7.19 -17.84
N ARG A 213 -18.39 -7.08 -16.96
CA ARG A 213 -17.69 -8.23 -16.39
C ARG A 213 -18.37 -8.70 -15.11
N ARG A 214 -18.36 -10.02 -14.88
CA ARG A 214 -18.89 -10.61 -13.65
C ARG A 214 -17.92 -10.36 -12.50
N ALA A 215 -18.45 -9.95 -11.35
CA ALA A 215 -17.68 -9.85 -10.12
C ALA A 215 -17.57 -11.21 -9.42
N GLY A 216 -16.46 -11.42 -8.73
CA GLY A 216 -16.16 -12.64 -7.97
C GLY A 216 -15.76 -13.84 -8.83
N SER A 217 -15.31 -14.90 -8.15
CA SER A 217 -14.96 -16.16 -8.81
C SER A 217 -16.22 -17.02 -9.01
N PRO A 218 -16.41 -17.65 -10.19
CA PRO A 218 -17.49 -18.60 -10.40
C PRO A 218 -17.32 -19.88 -9.57
N LEU A 219 -16.15 -20.10 -8.96
CA LEU A 219 -15.86 -21.24 -8.10
C LEU A 219 -16.17 -20.98 -6.62
N TRP A 220 -16.55 -19.76 -6.26
CA TRP A 220 -16.87 -19.44 -4.87
C TRP A 220 -18.13 -20.16 -4.40
N SER A 221 -18.02 -20.73 -3.20
CA SER A 221 -19.16 -21.32 -2.50
C SER A 221 -20.20 -20.24 -2.15
N PRO A 222 -21.49 -20.60 -1.96
CA PRO A 222 -22.49 -19.67 -1.44
C PRO A 222 -22.06 -19.01 -0.12
N GLU A 223 -21.34 -19.73 0.74
CA GLU A 223 -20.79 -19.22 2.00
C GLU A 223 -19.71 -18.16 1.77
N THR A 224 -18.81 -18.38 0.80
CA THR A 224 -17.78 -17.41 0.38
C THR A 224 -18.43 -16.14 -0.18
N ILE A 225 -19.44 -16.29 -1.04
CA ILE A 225 -20.18 -15.15 -1.59
C ILE A 225 -20.89 -14.39 -0.46
N ALA A 226 -21.58 -15.08 0.43
CA ALA A 226 -22.26 -14.48 1.57
C ALA A 226 -21.29 -13.72 2.47
N HIS A 227 -20.08 -14.25 2.71
CA HIS A 227 -19.04 -13.56 3.48
C HIS A 227 -18.65 -12.22 2.84
N TYR A 228 -18.27 -12.21 1.56
CA TYR A 228 -17.83 -11.00 0.87
C TYR A 228 -18.95 -9.98 0.60
N THR A 229 -20.21 -10.40 0.68
CA THR A 229 -21.38 -9.54 0.42
C THR A 229 -22.18 -9.20 1.68
N HIS A 230 -21.73 -9.64 2.85
CA HIS A 230 -22.38 -9.30 4.12
C HIS A 230 -22.12 -7.83 4.48
N GLY A 231 -23.13 -6.98 4.29
CA GLY A 231 -23.10 -5.57 4.65
C GLY A 231 -23.55 -5.29 6.10
N PRO A 232 -23.46 -4.04 6.55
CA PRO A 232 -23.95 -3.63 7.88
C PRO A 232 -25.47 -3.79 8.03
N ASP A 233 -25.92 -4.08 9.26
CA ASP A 233 -27.36 -4.19 9.59
C ASP A 233 -28.09 -2.84 9.58
N ASP A 234 -27.37 -1.72 9.69
CA ASP A 234 -27.96 -0.38 9.67
C ASP A 234 -28.61 -0.11 8.29
N PRO A 235 -29.94 0.11 8.23
CA PRO A 235 -30.66 0.26 6.96
C PRO A 235 -30.24 1.50 6.15
N ARG A 236 -29.60 2.49 6.78
CA ARG A 236 -29.13 3.71 6.10
C ARG A 236 -28.08 3.39 5.03
N TYR A 237 -27.26 2.36 5.22
CA TYR A 237 -26.28 1.93 4.22
C TYR A 237 -26.95 1.47 2.93
N ARG A 238 -27.97 0.62 3.06
CA ARG A 238 -28.75 0.14 1.92
C ARG A 238 -29.46 1.29 1.21
N ALA A 239 -30.11 2.18 1.97
CA ALA A 239 -30.81 3.32 1.40
C ALA A 239 -29.87 4.25 0.62
N LEU A 240 -28.68 4.53 1.15
CA LEU A 240 -27.67 5.33 0.46
C LEU A 240 -27.15 4.64 -0.80
N ALA A 241 -26.83 3.34 -0.72
CA ALA A 241 -26.37 2.58 -1.88
C ALA A 241 -27.43 2.53 -3.00
N GLU A 242 -28.70 2.31 -2.65
CA GLU A 242 -29.81 2.33 -3.60
C GLU A 242 -30.02 3.72 -4.23
N GLN A 243 -29.88 4.79 -3.44
CA GLN A 243 -29.93 6.16 -3.95
C GLN A 243 -28.84 6.41 -4.99
N ILE A 244 -27.59 6.07 -4.68
CA ILE A 244 -26.45 6.27 -5.58
C ILE A 244 -26.62 5.44 -6.87
N VAL A 245 -27.05 4.18 -6.75
CA VAL A 245 -27.25 3.31 -7.91
C VAL A 245 -28.42 3.75 -8.78
N ALA A 246 -29.46 4.37 -8.21
CA ALA A 246 -30.60 4.87 -8.98
C ALA A 246 -30.23 5.99 -9.97
N GLU A 247 -29.14 6.71 -9.72
CA GLU A 247 -28.62 7.76 -10.62
C GLU A 247 -27.93 7.18 -11.87
N LEU A 248 -27.53 5.90 -11.84
CA LEU A 248 -26.97 5.25 -13.03
C LEU A 248 -28.02 5.05 -14.13
N PRO A 249 -27.62 5.11 -15.41
CA PRO A 249 -28.45 4.66 -16.53
C PRO A 249 -28.94 3.22 -16.30
N GLU A 250 -30.17 2.93 -16.73
CA GLU A 250 -30.85 1.67 -16.45
C GLU A 250 -30.04 0.45 -16.88
N GLU A 251 -29.33 0.53 -18.00
CA GLU A 251 -28.47 -0.53 -18.53
C GLU A 251 -27.26 -0.88 -17.64
N TYR A 252 -26.83 0.03 -16.76
CA TYR A 252 -25.69 -0.15 -15.86
C TYR A 252 -26.09 -0.42 -14.41
N ARG A 253 -27.38 -0.28 -14.07
CA ARG A 253 -27.86 -0.47 -12.70
C ARG A 253 -27.70 -1.87 -12.15
N GLU A 254 -27.43 -2.88 -12.98
CA GLU A 254 -27.12 -4.24 -12.52
C GLU A 254 -25.66 -4.63 -12.73
N ASP A 255 -24.85 -3.76 -13.32
CA ASP A 255 -23.44 -4.03 -13.51
C ASP A 255 -22.66 -3.80 -12.20
N PRO A 256 -21.96 -4.83 -11.67
CA PRO A 256 -21.29 -4.72 -10.38
C PRO A 256 -20.13 -3.73 -10.40
N PHE A 257 -19.44 -3.57 -11.54
CA PHE A 257 -18.35 -2.62 -11.66
C PHE A 257 -18.87 -1.19 -11.75
N ALA A 258 -19.95 -0.96 -12.50
CA ALA A 258 -20.61 0.35 -12.57
C ALA A 258 -21.15 0.78 -11.19
N LYS A 259 -21.76 -0.14 -10.43
CA LYS A 259 -22.18 0.13 -9.03
C LYS A 259 -20.99 0.54 -8.14
N ALA A 260 -19.87 -0.18 -8.22
CA ALA A 260 -18.68 0.16 -7.43
C ALA A 260 -18.08 1.51 -7.83
N LEU A 261 -18.07 1.80 -9.13
CA LEU A 261 -17.58 3.08 -9.66
C LEU A 261 -18.48 4.25 -9.23
N SER A 262 -19.80 4.10 -9.24
CA SER A 262 -20.72 5.17 -8.81
C SER A 262 -20.58 5.47 -7.32
N ILE A 263 -20.41 4.45 -6.47
CA ILE A 263 -20.12 4.66 -5.04
C ILE A 263 -18.78 5.40 -4.86
N THR A 264 -17.75 5.01 -5.60
CA THR A 264 -16.43 5.66 -5.55
C THR A 264 -16.52 7.13 -5.99
N GLN A 265 -17.27 7.40 -7.06
CA GLN A 265 -17.50 8.75 -7.56
C GLN A 265 -18.29 9.59 -6.55
N TRP A 266 -19.36 9.05 -5.97
CA TRP A 266 -20.14 9.73 -4.95
C TRP A 266 -19.29 10.13 -3.75
N LEU A 267 -18.42 9.23 -3.26
CA LEU A 267 -17.45 9.54 -2.21
C LEU A 267 -16.44 10.61 -2.63
N GLY A 268 -16.00 10.62 -3.89
CA GLY A 268 -15.10 11.65 -4.42
C GLY A 268 -15.75 13.02 -4.56
N GLU A 269 -17.06 13.08 -4.80
CA GLU A 269 -17.82 14.33 -4.94
C GLU A 269 -18.27 14.91 -3.60
N HIS A 270 -18.60 14.06 -2.63
CA HIS A 270 -19.16 14.47 -1.34
C HIS A 270 -18.13 14.47 -0.21
N GLY A 271 -17.07 13.68 -0.35
CA GLY A 271 -16.06 13.50 0.69
C GLY A 271 -14.97 14.57 0.69
N THR A 272 -14.43 14.85 1.88
CA THR A 272 -13.22 15.65 2.05
C THR A 272 -12.09 14.78 2.55
N TYR A 273 -10.99 14.71 1.80
CA TYR A 273 -9.79 14.02 2.26
C TYR A 273 -9.04 14.86 3.30
N SER A 274 -8.95 14.35 4.53
CA SER A 274 -8.29 15.00 5.65
C SER A 274 -7.69 13.97 6.60
N LEU A 275 -6.43 14.19 7.00
CA LEU A 275 -5.77 13.42 8.06
C LEU A 275 -6.25 13.76 9.47
N ARG A 276 -7.26 14.64 9.56
CA ARG A 276 -7.97 15.02 10.77
C ARG A 276 -9.46 14.78 10.55
N SER A 277 -10.03 13.89 11.35
CA SER A 277 -11.44 13.52 11.39
C SER A 277 -11.92 13.44 12.85
N ARG A 278 -13.18 13.09 13.08
CA ARG A 278 -13.79 13.02 14.43
C ARG A 278 -14.74 11.83 14.58
N HIS A 279 -14.42 10.71 13.92
CA HIS A 279 -15.31 9.55 13.80
C HIS A 279 -14.85 8.35 14.64
N ALA A 280 -13.56 8.27 15.02
CA ALA A 280 -12.98 7.09 15.65
C ALA A 280 -13.68 6.68 16.96
N GLY A 281 -14.16 7.68 17.72
CA GLY A 281 -14.87 7.49 18.98
C GLY A 281 -16.33 7.03 18.87
N ALA A 282 -16.94 7.08 17.67
CA ALA A 282 -18.34 6.72 17.48
C ALA A 282 -18.55 5.20 17.65
N THR A 283 -19.78 4.79 17.97
CA THR A 283 -20.15 3.35 18.08
C THR A 283 -19.97 2.64 16.74
N ASP A 284 -20.40 3.27 15.65
CA ASP A 284 -20.13 2.89 14.27
C ASP A 284 -19.43 4.08 13.57
N PRO A 285 -18.09 4.09 13.54
CA PRO A 285 -17.32 5.16 12.89
C PRO A 285 -17.61 5.30 11.39
N THR A 286 -17.95 4.21 10.70
CA THR A 286 -18.23 4.24 9.27
C THR A 286 -19.57 4.94 9.01
N ALA A 287 -20.58 4.68 9.84
CA ALA A 287 -21.87 5.33 9.74
C ALA A 287 -21.78 6.81 10.14
N ASP A 288 -21.00 7.13 11.18
CA ASP A 288 -20.75 8.51 11.60
C ASP A 288 -20.06 9.32 10.50
N PHE A 289 -19.12 8.72 9.77
CA PHE A 289 -18.50 9.31 8.58
C PHE A 289 -19.50 9.49 7.43
N LEU A 290 -20.16 8.41 6.98
CA LEU A 290 -21.01 8.42 5.77
C LEU A 290 -22.23 9.33 5.91
N PHE A 291 -22.77 9.46 7.12
CA PHE A 291 -23.98 10.26 7.39
C PHE A 291 -23.68 11.55 8.17
N GLY A 292 -22.40 11.87 8.35
CA GLY A 292 -21.90 13.08 9.01
C GLY A 292 -21.33 14.08 8.02
N ASP A 293 -20.08 14.49 8.26
CA ASP A 293 -19.38 15.49 7.43
C ASP A 293 -18.54 14.88 6.30
N VAL A 294 -18.52 13.54 6.18
CA VAL A 294 -17.80 12.78 5.14
C VAL A 294 -16.33 13.21 5.03
N THR A 295 -15.71 13.55 6.16
CA THR A 295 -14.32 14.01 6.22
C THR A 295 -13.43 12.96 6.84
N GLY A 296 -12.46 12.45 6.08
CA GLY A 296 -11.61 11.35 6.55
C GLY A 296 -10.41 11.07 5.66
N TYR A 297 -9.70 10.00 5.98
CA TYR A 297 -8.54 9.51 5.24
C TYR A 297 -8.65 8.01 5.01
N CYS A 298 -7.64 7.43 4.34
CA CYS A 298 -7.59 6.01 4.00
C CYS A 298 -7.51 5.05 5.21
#